data_AF-A0A969K3Y7-F1
#
_entry.id   AF-A0A969K3Y7-F1
#
_cell.length_a   1.000
_cell.length_b   1.000
_cell.length_c   1.000
_cell.angle_alpha   90.00
_cell.angle_beta   90.00
_cell.angle_gamma   90.00
#
_symmetry.space_group_name_H-M   'P 1'
#
loop_
_entity.id
_entity.type
_entity.pdbx_description
1 polymer ?
#
loop_
_entity_poly.entity_id
_entity_poly.type
_entity_poly.pdbx_seq_one_letter_code
_entity_poly.pdbx_strand_id
1 'polypeptide(L)'
;MQSLNIDLPKSVADALTAYTTDRGISSPTEVVQTALEEFLLQQGYLAQKRSSLRLTPASQGSGFRDTSVNHDQVLAEQVQMQKLPKQST
;
A
#
# COMPACT_ATOMS: atom_id res chain seq x y z
N MET A 1 7.83 -27.07 -11.00
CA MET A 1 7.05 -26.06 -11.76
C MET A 1 5.83 -26.75 -12.34
N GLN A 2 4.65 -26.15 -12.19
CA GLN A 2 3.40 -26.72 -12.71
C GLN A 2 3.02 -25.95 -13.97
N SER A 3 2.73 -26.66 -15.07
CA SER A 3 2.31 -26.05 -16.33
C SER A 3 0.79 -25.99 -16.41
N LEU A 4 0.28 -24.85 -16.86
CA LEU A 4 -1.13 -24.62 -17.11
C LEU A 4 -1.28 -24.09 -18.54
N ASN A 5 -2.14 -24.71 -19.34
CA ASN A 5 -2.46 -24.26 -20.69
C ASN A 5 -3.78 -23.48 -20.62
N ILE A 6 -3.74 -22.19 -20.98
CA ILE A 6 -4.88 -21.28 -20.96
C ILE A 6 -5.01 -20.68 -22.36
N ASP A 7 -6.22 -20.69 -22.90
CA ASP A 7 -6.54 -19.98 -24.13
C ASP A 7 -6.76 -18.49 -23.81
N LEU A 8 -6.03 -17.61 -24.49
CA LEU A 8 -6.09 -16.17 -24.32
C LEU A 8 -6.81 -15.54 -25.52
N PRO A 9 -7.71 -14.57 -25.30
CA PRO A 9 -8.28 -13.80 -26.40
C PRO A 9 -7.18 -13.15 -27.23
N LYS A 10 -7.33 -13.18 -28.56
CA LYS A 10 -6.32 -12.68 -29.49
C LYS A 10 -5.86 -11.25 -29.18
N SER A 11 -6.79 -10.37 -28.80
CA SER A 11 -6.49 -8.98 -28.41
C SER A 11 -5.52 -8.88 -27.22
N VAL A 12 -5.63 -9.79 -26.26
CA VAL A 12 -4.77 -9.84 -25.08
C VAL A 12 -3.40 -10.40 -25.43
N ALA A 13 -3.35 -11.44 -26.29
CA ALA A 13 -2.10 -12.02 -26.77
C ALA A 13 -1.27 -11.01 -27.59
N ASP A 14 -1.94 -10.24 -28.46
CA ASP A 14 -1.29 -9.20 -29.27
C ASP A 14 -0.74 -8.07 -28.38
N ALA A 15 -1.53 -7.62 -27.39
CA ALA A 15 -1.09 -6.60 -26.43
C ALA A 15 0.08 -7.06 -25.55
N LEU A 16 0.08 -8.32 -25.10
CA LEU A 16 1.17 -8.91 -24.34
C LEU A 16 2.47 -8.98 -25.18
N THR A 17 2.34 -9.34 -26.46
CA THR A 17 3.47 -9.36 -27.40
C THR A 17 4.04 -7.95 -27.63
N ALA A 18 3.18 -6.96 -27.80
CA ALA A 18 3.60 -5.56 -27.91
C ALA A 18 4.32 -5.07 -26.64
N TYR A 19 3.78 -5.37 -25.46
CA TYR A 19 4.37 -5.00 -24.17
C TYR A 19 5.75 -5.63 -23.95
N THR A 20 5.89 -6.93 -24.21
CA THR A 20 7.17 -7.64 -24.04
C THR A 20 8.24 -7.13 -25.01
N THR A 21 7.84 -6.79 -26.24
CA THR A 21 8.74 -6.20 -27.25
C THR A 21 9.22 -4.81 -26.84
N ASP A 22 8.30 -3.95 -26.40
CA ASP A 22 8.62 -2.57 -25.96
C ASP A 22 9.58 -2.56 -24.75
N ARG A 23 9.38 -3.48 -23.81
CA ARG A 23 10.20 -3.59 -22.60
C ARG A 23 11.46 -4.43 -22.76
N GLY A 24 11.66 -5.08 -23.91
CA GLY A 24 12.79 -5.98 -24.15
C GLY A 24 12.79 -7.22 -23.24
N ILE A 25 11.61 -7.70 -22.83
CA ILE A 25 11.46 -8.84 -21.93
C ILE A 25 11.55 -10.14 -22.75
N SER A 26 12.46 -11.02 -22.39
CA SER A 26 12.75 -12.26 -23.13
C SER A 26 11.62 -13.31 -23.06
N SER A 27 10.76 -13.26 -22.05
CA SER A 27 9.71 -14.27 -21.81
C SER A 27 8.39 -13.63 -21.39
N PRO A 28 7.31 -13.77 -22.19
CA PRO A 28 5.96 -13.33 -21.81
C PRO A 28 5.45 -14.02 -20.54
N THR A 29 5.99 -15.20 -20.23
CA THR A 29 5.61 -16.00 -19.08
C THR A 29 5.86 -15.26 -17.77
N GLU A 30 6.97 -14.51 -17.65
CA GLU A 30 7.28 -13.75 -16.43
C GLU A 30 6.25 -12.65 -16.19
N VAL A 31 5.86 -11.93 -17.25
CA VAL A 31 4.84 -10.87 -17.18
C VAL A 31 3.49 -11.45 -16.75
N VAL A 32 3.10 -12.60 -17.32
CA VAL A 32 1.84 -13.27 -16.97
C VAL A 32 1.88 -13.78 -15.53
N GLN A 33 3.01 -14.36 -15.08
CA GLN A 33 3.16 -14.80 -13.69
C GLN A 33 3.02 -13.63 -12.72
N THR A 34 3.74 -12.53 -12.95
CA THR A 34 3.64 -11.33 -12.09
C THR A 34 2.22 -10.76 -12.08
N ALA A 35 1.59 -10.62 -13.26
CA ALA A 35 0.22 -10.11 -13.34
C ALA A 35 -0.79 -11.01 -12.61
N LEU A 36 -0.61 -12.34 -12.71
CA LEU A 36 -1.49 -13.29 -12.03
C LEU A 36 -1.27 -13.28 -10.52
N GLU A 37 -0.02 -13.17 -10.05
CA GLU A 37 0.29 -13.00 -8.63
C GLU A 37 -0.35 -11.74 -8.05
N GLU A 38 -0.19 -10.59 -8.72
CA GLU A 38 -0.81 -9.34 -8.30
C GLU A 38 -2.34 -9.43 -8.28
N PHE A 39 -2.94 -10.02 -9.32
CA PHE A 39 -4.38 -10.25 -9.38
C PHE A 39 -4.87 -11.10 -8.20
N LEU A 40 -4.22 -12.24 -7.94
CA LEU A 40 -4.62 -13.14 -6.85
C LEU A 40 -4.37 -12.53 -5.46
N LEU A 41 -3.35 -11.67 -5.30
CA LEU A 41 -3.13 -10.89 -4.09
C LEU A 41 -4.27 -9.90 -3.85
N GLN A 42 -4.69 -9.15 -4.88
CA GLN A 42 -5.80 -8.20 -4.79
C GLN A 42 -7.13 -8.88 -4.46
N GLN A 43 -7.35 -10.08 -4.98
CA GLN A 43 -8.54 -10.89 -4.67
C GLN A 43 -8.45 -11.60 -3.31
N GLY A 44 -7.32 -11.54 -2.61
CA GLY A 44 -7.11 -12.18 -1.31
C GLY A 44 -6.86 -13.70 -1.35
N TYR A 45 -6.64 -14.27 -2.55
CA TYR A 45 -6.30 -15.69 -2.71
C TYR A 45 -4.82 -15.97 -2.43
N LEU A 46 -3.96 -14.96 -2.58
CA LEU A 46 -2.58 -15.03 -2.11
C LEU A 46 -2.44 -14.27 -0.79
N ALA A 47 -1.82 -14.92 0.18
CA ALA A 47 -1.46 -14.26 1.43
C ALA A 47 -0.38 -13.22 1.15
N GLN A 48 -0.75 -11.94 1.19
CA GLN A 48 0.24 -10.87 1.24
C GLN A 48 1.07 -11.11 2.51
N LYS A 49 2.40 -11.03 2.39
CA LYS A 49 3.30 -11.16 3.54
C LYS A 49 2.82 -10.14 4.58
N ARG A 50 2.19 -10.62 5.65
CA ARG A 50 1.65 -9.77 6.70
C ARG A 50 2.84 -9.04 7.32
N SER A 51 3.08 -7.82 6.86
CA SER A 51 3.90 -6.89 7.62
C SER A 51 3.15 -6.72 8.93
N SER A 52 3.70 -7.27 10.01
CA SER A 52 3.10 -7.06 11.32
C SER A 52 3.01 -5.56 11.53
N LEU A 53 1.80 -5.08 11.87
CA LEU A 53 1.62 -3.67 12.19
C LEU A 53 2.52 -3.36 13.39
N ARG A 54 3.67 -2.74 13.12
CA ARG A 54 4.66 -2.45 14.14
C ARG A 54 4.36 -1.08 14.73
N LEU A 55 3.38 -1.06 15.63
CA LEU A 55 3.06 0.13 16.40
C LEU A 55 4.23 0.43 17.33
N THR A 56 4.90 1.57 17.10
CA THR A 56 5.92 2.10 18.01
C THR A 56 5.25 3.17 18.86
N PRO A 57 4.92 2.90 20.13
CA PRO A 57 4.29 3.90 20.97
C PRO A 57 5.24 5.09 21.18
N ALA A 58 4.68 6.29 21.20
CA ALA A 58 5.43 7.48 21.59
C ALA A 58 5.81 7.38 23.09
N SER A 59 6.98 7.92 23.46
CA SER A 59 7.44 7.95 24.86
C SER A 59 6.57 8.83 25.76
N GLN A 60 5.88 9.81 25.18
CA GLN A 60 4.88 10.64 25.85
C GLN A 60 3.59 10.61 25.02
N GLY A 61 2.46 10.39 25.71
CA GLY A 61 1.14 10.49 25.10
C GLY A 61 0.79 11.94 24.76
N SER A 62 -0.31 12.14 24.02
CA SER A 62 -0.80 13.47 23.64
C SER A 62 -1.16 14.38 24.83
N GLY A 63 -1.32 13.82 26.03
CA GLY A 63 -1.78 14.53 27.23
C GLY A 63 -3.30 14.73 27.29
N PHE A 64 -4.02 14.32 26.25
CA PHE A 64 -5.47 14.44 26.14
C PHE A 64 -6.14 13.08 26.34
N ARG A 65 -7.15 13.01 27.20
CA ARG A 65 -7.84 11.76 27.55
C ARG A 65 -8.82 11.30 26.47
N ASP A 66 -9.40 12.24 25.73
CA ASP A 66 -10.51 11.98 24.81
C ASP A 66 -10.16 12.34 23.36
N THR A 67 -8.88 12.25 22.98
CA THR A 67 -8.42 12.64 21.62
C THR A 67 -9.13 11.87 20.51
N SER A 68 -9.51 10.61 20.75
CA SER A 68 -10.23 9.80 19.77
C SER A 68 -11.67 10.26 19.54
N VAL A 69 -12.28 10.91 20.54
CA VAL A 69 -13.70 11.35 20.50
C VAL A 69 -13.78 12.80 20.05
N ASN A 70 -12.95 13.68 20.62
CA ASN A 70 -13.00 15.13 20.41
C ASN A 70 -11.78 15.65 19.63
N HIS A 71 -11.41 14.94 18.55
CA HIS A 71 -10.19 15.21 17.78
C HIS A 71 -10.13 16.66 17.25
N ASP A 72 -11.24 17.22 16.79
CA ASP A 72 -11.30 18.60 16.28
C ASP A 72 -10.95 19.64 17.35
N GLN A 73 -11.47 19.45 18.58
CA GLN A 73 -11.19 20.34 19.70
C GLN A 73 -9.72 20.24 20.12
N VAL A 74 -9.18 19.02 20.22
CA VAL A 74 -7.77 18.80 20.59
C VAL A 74 -6.83 19.44 19.56
N LEU A 75 -7.13 19.30 18.27
CA LEU A 75 -6.35 19.93 17.19
C LEU A 75 -6.40 21.47 17.28
N ALA A 76 -7.57 22.05 17.55
CA ALA A 76 -7.72 23.49 17.72
C ALA A 76 -6.91 24.03 18.91
N GLU A 77 -6.95 23.33 20.06
CA GLU A 77 -6.17 23.70 21.26
C GLU A 77 -4.65 23.59 21.02
N GLN A 78 -4.19 22.56 20.30
CA GLN A 78 -2.77 22.40 19.93
C GLN A 78 -2.26 23.57 19.06
N VAL A 79 -3.07 24.02 18.09
CA VAL A 79 -2.72 25.17 17.23
C VAL A 79 -2.61 26.46 18.06
N GLN A 80 -3.47 26.65 19.06
CA GLN A 80 -3.42 27.81 19.94
C GLN A 80 -2.20 27.80 20.86
N MET A 81 -1.87 26.65 21.47
CA MET A 81 -0.68 26.51 22.32
C MET A 81 0.63 26.75 21.57
N GLN A 82 0.72 26.36 20.30
CA GLN A 82 1.91 26.60 19.47
C GLN A 82 2.08 28.08 19.07
N LYS A 83 1.00 28.87 19.10
CA LYS A 83 1.01 30.29 18.71
C LYS A 83 1.45 31.21 19.85
N LEU A 84 1.54 30.71 21.09
CA LEU A 84 1.97 31.50 22.24
C LEU A 84 3.51 31.61 22.27
N PRO A 85 4.11 32.81 22.34
CA PRO A 85 5.56 32.94 22.48
C PRO A 85 6.00 32.27 23.79
N LYS A 86 7.01 31.41 23.72
CA LYS A 86 7.63 30.80 24.91
C LYS A 86 8.17 31.93 25.78
N GLN A 87 7.47 32.28 26.85
CA GLN A 87 8.01 33.18 27.86
C GLN A 87 9.08 32.41 28.62
N SER A 88 10.33 32.65 28.23
CA SER A 88 11.53 32.27 28.97
C SER A 88 11.47 32.94 30.35
N THR A 89 11.45 32.13 31.40
CA THR A 89 11.77 32.56 32.76
C THR A 89 13.21 32.21 33.05
#